data_AF-A0A1H1SJJ3-F1
#
_entry.id   AF-A0A1H1SJJ3-F1
#
_cell.length_a   1.000
_cell.length_b   1.000
_cell.length_c   1.000
_cell.angle_alpha   90.00
_cell.angle_beta   90.00
_cell.angle_gamma   90.00
#
_symmetry.space_group_name_H-M   'P 1'
#
loop_
_entity.id
_entity.type
_entity.pdbx_description
1 polymer ?
#
loop_
_entity_poly.entity_id
_entity_poly.type
_entity_poly.pdbx_seq_one_letter_code
_entity_poly.pdbx_strand_id
1 'polypeptide(L)'
;MAASGRAIRVKNKTARWLTEAFQPPVVVTVQLLISPLVQDGFPATMAYGALAALFVCVLPLLLLLVLVRLGKVTDHHVSDRRQRLPVLLMALASILAGLLVLTAAGAPASVIAMVLAVVGGVVVLAAVSPFWKMSGHAAAISCSAVVAVLMLGAAWTPLLLLIPAVGWSRVVLRAHTLAQVVAGSLFGGVVMAGIWWLLRLWLVP
;
A
#
# COMPACT_ATOMS: atom_id res chain seq x y z
N MET A 1 -17.90 -26.84 18.37
CA MET A 1 -16.65 -26.07 18.14
C MET A 1 -16.71 -25.06 16.97
N ALA A 2 -17.46 -25.28 15.90
CA ALA A 2 -17.56 -24.32 14.78
C ALA A 2 -18.30 -23.00 15.11
N ALA A 3 -19.25 -23.03 16.05
CA ALA A 3 -20.03 -21.85 16.46
C ALA A 3 -19.22 -20.80 17.23
N SER A 4 -18.23 -21.20 18.04
CA SER A 4 -17.40 -20.25 18.81
C SER A 4 -16.44 -19.46 17.90
N GLY A 5 -15.93 -20.08 16.83
CA GLY A 5 -15.10 -19.41 15.83
C GLY A 5 -15.85 -18.36 15.00
N ARG A 6 -17.16 -18.54 14.79
CA ARG A 6 -18.03 -17.57 14.09
C ARG A 6 -18.40 -16.39 15.01
N ALA A 7 -18.59 -16.64 16.31
CA ALA A 7 -18.87 -15.61 17.32
C ALA A 7 -17.69 -14.66 17.56
N ILE A 8 -16.44 -15.16 17.54
CA ILE A 8 -15.22 -14.32 17.63
C ILE A 8 -15.11 -13.37 16.41
N ARG A 9 -15.52 -13.83 15.22
CA ARG A 9 -15.52 -13.06 13.96
C ARG A 9 -16.46 -11.84 13.99
N VAL A 10 -17.48 -11.85 14.86
CA VAL A 10 -18.53 -10.82 14.92
C VAL A 10 -18.22 -9.72 15.95
N LYS A 11 -17.35 -9.94 16.94
CA LYS A 11 -17.19 -9.01 18.08
C LYS A 11 -15.86 -8.23 18.19
N ASN A 12 -14.80 -8.56 17.44
CA ASN A 12 -13.54 -7.82 17.58
C ASN A 12 -13.57 -6.48 16.82
N LYS A 13 -14.24 -5.48 17.41
CA LYS A 13 -14.42 -4.12 16.85
C LYS A 13 -13.07 -3.44 16.60
N THR A 14 -12.11 -3.60 17.50
CA THR A 14 -10.77 -3.02 17.37
C THR A 14 -10.03 -3.55 16.14
N ALA A 15 -10.05 -4.86 15.91
CA ALA A 15 -9.41 -5.45 14.73
C ALA A 15 -10.05 -4.96 13.42
N ARG A 16 -11.39 -4.80 13.38
CA ARG A 16 -12.07 -4.24 12.22
C ARG A 16 -11.68 -2.78 12.00
N TRP A 17 -11.73 -1.96 13.06
CA TRP A 17 -11.34 -0.56 12.97
C TRP A 17 -9.90 -0.39 12.48
N LEU A 18 -8.95 -1.17 13.01
CA LEU A 18 -7.57 -1.17 12.51
C LEU A 18 -7.48 -1.56 11.03
N THR A 19 -8.24 -2.58 10.61
CA THR A 19 -8.29 -2.96 9.19
C THR A 19 -8.82 -1.83 8.32
N GLU A 20 -9.90 -1.18 8.71
CA GLU A 20 -10.54 -0.11 7.93
C GLU A 20 -9.69 1.18 7.91
N ALA A 21 -9.13 1.58 9.06
CA ALA A 21 -8.30 2.77 9.18
C ALA A 21 -6.96 2.62 8.43
N PHE A 22 -6.39 1.41 8.42
CA PHE A 22 -5.12 1.12 7.76
C PHE A 22 -5.28 0.28 6.50
N GLN A 23 -6.38 0.48 5.77
CA GLN A 23 -6.50 -0.09 4.44
C GLN A 23 -5.38 0.43 3.53
N PRO A 24 -4.85 -0.39 2.61
CA PRO A 24 -3.75 0.01 1.74
C PRO A 24 -3.96 1.35 1.00
N PRO A 25 -5.15 1.64 0.41
CA PRO A 25 -5.37 2.93 -0.23
C PRO A 25 -5.23 4.12 0.72
N VAL A 26 -5.70 4.00 1.98
CA VAL A 26 -5.59 5.07 2.98
C VAL A 26 -4.13 5.29 3.36
N VAL A 27 -3.43 4.22 3.71
CA VAL A 27 -2.03 4.26 4.14
C VAL A 27 -1.13 4.83 3.04
N VAL A 28 -1.28 4.34 1.80
CA VAL A 28 -0.48 4.80 0.66
C VAL A 28 -0.82 6.25 0.29
N THR A 29 -2.09 6.66 0.37
CA THR A 29 -2.48 8.06 0.14
C THR A 29 -1.81 9.00 1.15
N VAL A 30 -1.86 8.66 2.45
CA VAL A 30 -1.18 9.45 3.49
C VAL A 30 0.32 9.50 3.21
N GLN A 31 0.94 8.36 2.89
CA GLN A 31 2.37 8.30 2.59
C GLN A 31 2.76 9.19 1.39
N LEU A 32 1.93 9.22 0.33
CA LEU A 32 2.17 10.06 -0.84
C LEU A 32 2.00 11.56 -0.51
N LEU A 33 1.01 11.92 0.30
CA LEU A 33 0.79 13.31 0.73
C LEU A 33 1.92 13.84 1.61
N ILE A 34 2.52 13.00 2.47
CA ILE A 34 3.64 13.41 3.33
C ILE A 34 5.00 13.30 2.63
N SER A 35 5.11 12.59 1.50
CA SER A 35 6.39 12.40 0.81
C SER A 35 7.14 13.70 0.42
N PRO A 36 6.50 14.84 0.07
CA PRO A 36 7.21 16.10 -0.16
C PRO A 36 7.50 16.92 1.09
N LEU A 37 7.13 16.46 2.31
CA LEU A 37 7.23 17.24 3.55
C LEU A 37 8.64 17.78 3.86
N VAL A 38 9.66 17.02 3.45
CA VAL A 38 11.08 17.34 3.70
C VAL A 38 11.79 17.89 2.45
N GLN A 39 11.04 18.29 1.41
CA GLN A 39 11.59 18.89 0.20
C GLN A 39 11.21 20.37 0.09
N ASP A 40 12.05 21.12 -0.64
CA ASP A 40 11.79 22.53 -0.93
C ASP A 40 10.46 22.72 -1.67
N GLY A 41 9.79 23.83 -1.40
CA GLY A 41 8.48 24.16 -2.00
C GLY A 41 7.27 23.60 -1.27
N PHE A 42 7.45 22.91 -0.14
CA PHE A 42 6.33 22.61 0.78
C PHE A 42 5.72 23.93 1.33
N PRO A 43 4.38 24.07 1.43
CA PRO A 43 3.34 23.06 1.22
C PRO A 43 2.79 22.95 -0.21
N ALA A 44 3.21 23.81 -1.14
CA ALA A 44 2.68 23.81 -2.51
C ALA A 44 2.90 22.48 -3.23
N THR A 45 4.01 21.80 -2.93
CA THR A 45 4.36 20.49 -3.49
C THR A 45 3.46 19.33 -3.02
N MET A 46 2.60 19.54 -2.01
CA MET A 46 1.63 18.55 -1.56
C MET A 46 0.59 18.20 -2.65
N ALA A 47 0.34 19.11 -3.59
CA ALA A 47 -0.52 18.86 -4.75
C ALA A 47 -0.01 17.69 -5.62
N TYR A 48 1.32 17.51 -5.74
CA TYR A 48 1.91 16.36 -6.43
C TYR A 48 1.67 15.05 -5.69
N GLY A 49 1.70 15.07 -4.34
CA GLY A 49 1.32 13.91 -3.53
C GLY A 49 -0.15 13.53 -3.70
N ALA A 50 -1.04 14.53 -3.78
CA ALA A 50 -2.46 14.31 -4.06
C ALA A 50 -2.69 13.76 -5.47
N LEU A 51 -2.00 14.31 -6.46
CA LEU A 51 -2.02 13.81 -7.85
C LEU A 51 -1.51 12.37 -7.94
N ALA A 52 -0.43 12.04 -7.22
CA ALA A 52 0.05 10.68 -7.11
C ALA A 52 -1.01 9.76 -6.47
N ALA A 53 -1.64 10.17 -5.37
CA ALA A 53 -2.67 9.38 -4.70
C ALA A 53 -3.90 9.13 -5.61
N LEU A 54 -4.25 10.09 -6.48
CA LEU A 54 -5.30 9.91 -7.48
C LEU A 54 -4.99 8.72 -8.39
N PHE A 55 -3.79 8.66 -8.97
CA PHE A 55 -3.41 7.60 -9.91
C PHE A 55 -3.03 6.27 -9.25
N VAL A 56 -2.50 6.31 -8.01
CA VAL A 56 -2.02 5.14 -7.29
C VAL A 56 -3.13 4.45 -6.50
N CYS A 57 -4.08 5.20 -5.95
CA CYS A 57 -5.09 4.67 -5.04
C CYS A 57 -6.50 4.85 -5.59
N VAL A 58 -6.91 6.09 -5.88
CA VAL A 58 -8.31 6.42 -6.18
C VAL A 58 -8.75 5.81 -7.50
N LEU A 59 -8.02 6.07 -8.58
CA LEU A 59 -8.38 5.61 -9.91
C LEU A 59 -8.39 4.07 -10.03
N PRO A 60 -7.34 3.32 -9.57
CA PRO A 60 -7.38 1.86 -9.55
C PRO A 60 -8.54 1.28 -8.74
N LEU A 61 -8.85 1.87 -7.57
CA LEU A 61 -9.96 1.42 -6.73
C LEU A 61 -11.30 1.67 -7.41
N LEU A 62 -11.52 2.85 -7.99
CA LEU A 62 -12.74 3.16 -8.72
C LEU A 62 -12.94 2.21 -9.91
N LEU A 63 -11.88 1.96 -10.70
CA LEU A 63 -11.92 1.00 -11.80
C LEU A 63 -12.25 -0.42 -11.31
N LEU A 64 -11.65 -0.87 -10.21
CA LEU A 64 -11.98 -2.17 -9.60
C LEU A 64 -13.44 -2.24 -9.17
N LEU A 65 -13.96 -1.20 -8.51
CA LEU A 65 -15.36 -1.16 -8.08
C LEU A 65 -16.32 -1.17 -9.27
N VAL A 66 -15.99 -0.48 -10.36
CA VAL A 66 -16.75 -0.55 -11.62
C VAL A 66 -16.71 -1.97 -12.20
N LEU A 67 -15.56 -2.63 -12.25
CA LEU A 67 -15.45 -4.01 -12.73
C LEU A 67 -16.26 -5.00 -11.88
N VAL A 68 -16.32 -4.80 -10.57
CA VAL A 68 -17.18 -5.59 -9.66
C VAL A 68 -18.65 -5.34 -9.96
N ARG A 69 -19.08 -4.09 -10.12
CA ARG A 69 -20.47 -3.74 -10.48
C ARG A 69 -20.90 -4.31 -11.84
N LEU A 70 -19.97 -4.40 -12.79
CA LEU A 70 -20.18 -5.01 -14.11
C LEU A 70 -20.10 -6.55 -14.10
N GLY A 71 -19.87 -7.18 -12.94
CA GLY A 71 -19.74 -8.63 -12.81
C GLY A 71 -18.46 -9.22 -13.42
N LYS A 72 -17.48 -8.38 -13.81
CA LYS A 72 -16.20 -8.82 -14.39
C LYS A 72 -15.19 -9.28 -13.34
N VAL A 73 -15.34 -8.81 -12.09
CA VAL A 73 -14.54 -9.21 -10.93
C VAL A 73 -15.50 -9.63 -9.82
N THR A 74 -15.18 -10.72 -9.13
CA THR A 74 -16.10 -11.33 -8.15
C THR A 74 -16.39 -10.42 -6.96
N ASP A 75 -15.35 -9.79 -6.42
CA ASP A 75 -15.45 -8.89 -5.28
C ASP A 75 -14.22 -7.98 -5.18
N HIS A 76 -14.32 -6.89 -4.42
CA HIS A 76 -13.23 -5.90 -4.30
C HIS A 76 -11.98 -6.42 -3.56
N HIS A 77 -12.06 -7.53 -2.81
CA HIS A 77 -10.86 -8.19 -2.26
C HIS A 77 -10.16 -9.09 -3.27
N VAL A 78 -10.70 -9.22 -4.49
CA VAL A 78 -10.19 -10.05 -5.59
C VAL A 78 -9.91 -11.47 -5.08
N SER A 79 -10.97 -12.09 -4.53
CA SER A 79 -10.85 -13.40 -3.88
C SER A 79 -10.41 -14.49 -4.86
N ASP A 80 -10.89 -14.43 -6.11
CA ASP A 80 -10.45 -15.30 -7.19
C ASP A 80 -9.00 -14.97 -7.60
N ARG A 81 -8.13 -15.97 -7.45
CA ARG A 81 -6.71 -15.89 -7.80
C ARG A 81 -6.48 -15.61 -9.29
N ARG A 82 -7.38 -16.04 -10.18
CA ARG A 82 -7.28 -15.79 -11.62
C ARG A 82 -7.47 -14.31 -11.98
N GLN A 83 -8.21 -13.57 -11.14
CA GLN A 83 -8.51 -12.15 -11.35
C GLN A 83 -7.42 -11.22 -10.81
N ARG A 84 -6.51 -11.72 -9.96
CA ARG A 84 -5.48 -10.89 -9.29
C ARG A 84 -4.51 -10.26 -10.27
N LEU A 85 -3.94 -11.05 -11.17
CA LEU A 85 -2.96 -10.54 -12.13
C LEU A 85 -3.57 -9.46 -13.04
N PRO A 86 -4.74 -9.67 -13.68
CA PRO A 86 -5.41 -8.61 -14.45
C PRO A 86 -5.66 -7.32 -13.64
N VAL A 87 -6.14 -7.44 -12.39
CA VAL A 87 -6.39 -6.26 -11.55
C VAL A 87 -5.09 -5.53 -11.18
N LEU A 88 -4.02 -6.27 -10.88
CA LEU A 88 -2.71 -5.68 -10.58
C LEU A 88 -2.08 -5.02 -11.81
N LEU A 89 -2.23 -5.60 -13.00
CA LEU A 89 -1.77 -4.99 -14.25
C LEU A 89 -2.56 -3.72 -14.60
N MET A 90 -3.87 -3.71 -14.36
CA MET A 90 -4.70 -2.51 -14.49
C MET A 90 -4.24 -1.40 -13.53
N ALA A 91 -3.99 -1.75 -12.27
CA ALA A 91 -3.46 -0.80 -11.29
C ALA A 91 -2.07 -0.29 -11.71
N LEU A 92 -1.18 -1.18 -12.16
CA LEU A 92 0.14 -0.82 -12.66
C LEU A 92 0.07 0.16 -13.84
N ALA A 93 -0.82 -0.07 -14.81
CA ALA A 93 -1.02 0.84 -15.93
C ALA A 93 -1.47 2.24 -15.47
N SER A 94 -2.39 2.33 -14.51
CA SER A 94 -2.80 3.61 -13.90
C SER A 94 -1.63 4.31 -13.20
N ILE A 95 -0.83 3.56 -12.44
CA ILE A 95 0.32 4.11 -11.71
C ILE A 95 1.37 4.63 -12.70
N LEU A 96 1.67 3.89 -13.77
CA LEU A 96 2.62 4.32 -14.79
C LEU A 96 2.13 5.55 -15.55
N ALA A 97 0.83 5.65 -15.87
CA ALA A 97 0.25 6.87 -16.42
C ALA A 97 0.42 8.06 -15.46
N GLY A 98 0.13 7.86 -14.17
CA GLY A 98 0.36 8.88 -13.14
C GLY A 98 1.82 9.30 -13.01
N LEU A 99 2.75 8.37 -13.11
CA LEU A 99 4.19 8.65 -13.10
C LEU A 99 4.60 9.52 -14.30
N LEU A 100 4.09 9.23 -15.49
CA LEU A 100 4.33 10.07 -16.68
C LEU A 100 3.78 11.49 -16.50
N VAL A 101 2.57 11.62 -15.94
CA VAL A 101 1.97 12.93 -15.65
C VAL A 101 2.79 13.70 -14.61
N LEU A 102 3.19 13.05 -13.51
CA LEU A 102 3.99 13.65 -12.45
C LEU A 102 5.36 14.11 -12.95
N THR A 103 6.04 13.28 -13.73
CA THR A 103 7.34 13.63 -14.32
C THR A 103 7.23 14.80 -15.29
N ALA A 104 6.21 14.82 -16.16
CA ALA A 104 5.95 15.94 -17.06
C ALA A 104 5.59 17.24 -16.30
N ALA A 105 4.95 17.13 -15.14
CA ALA A 105 4.59 18.26 -14.29
C ALA A 105 5.73 18.75 -13.37
N GLY A 106 6.93 18.15 -13.47
CA GLY A 106 8.08 18.51 -12.64
C GLY A 106 7.91 18.15 -11.16
N ALA A 107 7.24 17.03 -10.87
CA ALA A 107 7.00 16.60 -9.50
C ALA A 107 8.30 16.42 -8.70
N PRO A 108 8.30 16.72 -7.39
CA PRO A 108 9.47 16.57 -6.55
C PRO A 108 9.98 15.13 -6.53
N ALA A 109 11.31 14.97 -6.44
CA ALA A 109 11.98 13.67 -6.48
C ALA A 109 11.47 12.69 -5.42
N SER A 110 11.05 13.17 -4.24
CA SER A 110 10.51 12.31 -3.19
C SER A 110 9.18 11.65 -3.57
N VAL A 111 8.32 12.38 -4.28
CA VAL A 111 7.05 11.87 -4.79
C VAL A 111 7.32 10.83 -5.88
N ILE A 112 8.23 11.14 -6.81
CA ILE A 112 8.65 10.21 -7.87
C ILE A 112 9.25 8.92 -7.30
N ALA A 113 10.17 9.02 -6.33
CA ALA A 113 10.77 7.87 -5.64
C ALA A 113 9.70 7.00 -4.97
N MET A 114 8.69 7.62 -4.34
CA MET A 114 7.60 6.89 -3.70
C MET A 114 6.74 6.15 -4.73
N VAL A 115 6.36 6.80 -5.83
CA VAL A 115 5.57 6.16 -6.90
C VAL A 115 6.34 5.00 -7.53
N LEU A 116 7.64 5.16 -7.80
CA LEU A 116 8.50 4.10 -8.33
C LEU A 116 8.65 2.93 -7.35
N ALA A 117 8.75 3.18 -6.05
CA ALA A 117 8.74 2.12 -5.04
C ALA A 117 7.41 1.35 -5.03
N VAL A 118 6.28 2.04 -5.23
CA VAL A 118 4.97 1.39 -5.41
C VAL A 118 4.93 0.59 -6.71
N VAL A 119 5.46 1.10 -7.81
CA VAL A 119 5.58 0.35 -9.09
C VAL A 119 6.34 -0.95 -8.87
N GLY A 120 7.53 -0.90 -8.26
CA GLY A 120 8.32 -2.10 -7.94
C GLY A 120 7.55 -3.07 -7.04
N GLY A 121 6.83 -2.53 -6.05
CA GLY A 121 5.94 -3.29 -5.18
C GLY A 121 4.83 -4.03 -5.93
N VAL A 122 4.14 -3.35 -6.84
CA VAL A 122 3.06 -3.91 -7.65
C VAL A 122 3.59 -4.93 -8.64
N VAL A 123 4.76 -4.71 -9.24
CA VAL A 123 5.40 -5.68 -10.15
C VAL A 123 5.70 -6.99 -9.43
N VAL A 124 6.33 -6.93 -8.25
CA VAL A 124 6.62 -8.15 -7.46
C VAL A 124 5.33 -8.81 -6.99
N LEU A 125 4.31 -8.04 -6.56
CA LEU A 125 3.00 -8.59 -6.22
C LEU A 125 2.31 -9.25 -7.42
N ALA A 126 2.40 -8.66 -8.61
CA ALA A 126 1.86 -9.23 -9.84
C ALA A 126 2.55 -10.56 -10.20
N ALA A 127 3.86 -10.67 -9.97
CA ALA A 127 4.61 -11.89 -10.18
C ALA A 127 4.28 -13.00 -9.16
N VAL A 128 4.09 -12.64 -7.87
CA VAL A 128 3.92 -13.62 -6.79
C VAL A 128 2.44 -13.98 -6.53
N SER A 129 1.51 -13.03 -6.71
CA SER A 129 0.08 -13.23 -6.42
C SER A 129 -0.61 -14.38 -7.18
N PRO A 130 -0.18 -14.79 -8.39
CA PRO A 130 -0.69 -15.96 -9.07
C PRO A 130 -0.20 -17.27 -8.46
N PHE A 131 0.73 -17.25 -7.50
CA PHE A 131 1.29 -18.43 -6.81
C PHE A 131 0.88 -18.48 -5.34
N TRP A 132 0.99 -17.33 -4.65
CA TRP A 132 0.77 -17.25 -3.21
C TRP A 132 0.27 -15.86 -2.78
N LYS A 133 -0.57 -15.80 -1.73
CA LYS A 133 -1.20 -14.54 -1.28
C LYS A 133 -0.40 -13.92 -0.15
N MET A 134 0.23 -12.77 -0.40
CA MET A 134 0.79 -11.91 0.66
C MET A 134 -0.28 -10.99 1.27
N SER A 135 -0.05 -10.51 2.49
CA SER A 135 -0.92 -9.50 3.08
C SER A 135 -0.56 -8.09 2.60
N GLY A 136 -1.39 -7.53 1.72
CA GLY A 136 -1.22 -6.16 1.23
C GLY A 136 -1.34 -5.09 2.33
N HIS A 137 -2.15 -5.34 3.38
CA HIS A 137 -2.22 -4.44 4.54
C HIS A 137 -0.88 -4.41 5.29
N ALA A 138 -0.30 -5.59 5.55
CA ALA A 138 1.00 -5.71 6.22
C ALA A 138 2.13 -5.07 5.38
N ALA A 139 2.11 -5.25 4.06
CA ALA A 139 3.06 -4.61 3.15
C ALA A 139 2.93 -3.08 3.13
N ALA A 140 1.70 -2.56 2.99
CA ALA A 140 1.47 -1.12 2.94
C ALA A 140 1.88 -0.42 4.24
N ILE A 141 1.49 -0.96 5.40
CA ILE A 141 1.80 -0.34 6.69
C ILE A 141 3.29 -0.44 7.04
N SER A 142 3.95 -1.56 6.73
CA SER A 142 5.38 -1.72 6.99
C SER A 142 6.23 -0.81 6.11
N CYS A 143 5.94 -0.74 4.82
CA CYS A 143 6.61 0.21 3.91
C CYS A 143 6.44 1.64 4.42
N SER A 144 5.21 2.06 4.70
CA SER A 144 4.92 3.44 5.11
C SER A 144 5.56 3.79 6.46
N ALA A 145 5.46 2.90 7.46
CA ALA A 145 6.08 3.13 8.76
C ALA A 145 7.61 3.21 8.66
N VAL A 146 8.26 2.29 7.92
CA VAL A 146 9.71 2.31 7.74
C VAL A 146 10.16 3.57 6.99
N VAL A 147 9.49 3.92 5.88
CA VAL A 147 9.84 5.12 5.12
C VAL A 147 9.62 6.39 5.95
N ALA A 148 8.53 6.47 6.72
CA ALA A 148 8.29 7.62 7.61
C ALA A 148 9.40 7.77 8.67
N VAL A 149 9.86 6.67 9.28
CA VAL A 149 10.98 6.70 10.24
C VAL A 149 12.28 7.14 9.56
N LEU A 150 12.59 6.61 8.38
CA LEU A 150 13.80 6.97 7.63
C LEU A 150 13.77 8.45 7.17
N MET A 151 12.59 8.98 6.90
CA MET A 151 12.41 10.35 6.39
C MET A 151 12.33 11.39 7.50
N LEU A 152 11.68 11.07 8.63
CA LEU A 152 11.39 12.01 9.72
C LEU A 152 12.30 11.82 10.96
N GLY A 153 13.09 10.74 10.99
CA GLY A 153 14.07 10.45 12.04
C GLY A 153 13.56 9.55 13.16
N ALA A 154 14.48 9.23 14.09
CA ALA A 154 14.28 8.20 15.12
C ALA A 154 13.12 8.46 16.09
N ALA A 155 12.71 9.73 16.27
CA ALA A 155 11.56 10.08 17.10
C ALA A 155 10.24 9.42 16.61
N TRP A 156 10.17 9.04 15.33
CA TRP A 156 9.01 8.40 14.73
C TRP A 156 9.02 6.87 14.77
N THR A 157 10.04 6.26 15.40
CA THR A 157 10.12 4.79 15.60
C THR A 157 8.88 4.16 16.24
N PRO A 158 8.07 4.84 17.08
CA PRO A 158 6.81 4.28 17.55
C PRO A 158 5.83 3.88 16.44
N LEU A 159 5.92 4.45 15.23
CA LEU A 159 5.08 4.04 14.08
C LEU A 159 5.28 2.57 13.69
N LEU A 160 6.44 1.98 14.00
CA LEU A 160 6.71 0.56 13.72
C LEU A 160 5.77 -0.38 14.51
N LEU A 161 5.19 0.08 15.62
CA LEU A 161 4.18 -0.67 16.38
C LEU A 161 2.87 -0.88 15.60
N LEU A 162 2.61 -0.07 14.56
CA LEU A 162 1.46 -0.27 13.67
C LEU A 162 1.58 -1.56 12.86
N ILE A 163 2.79 -2.05 12.59
CA ILE A 163 3.03 -3.28 11.82
C ILE A 163 2.44 -4.50 12.53
N PRO A 164 2.82 -4.82 13.79
CA PRO A 164 2.21 -5.93 14.52
C PRO A 164 0.73 -5.66 14.86
N ALA A 165 0.31 -4.41 15.09
CA ALA A 165 -1.11 -4.10 15.36
C ALA A 165 -2.02 -4.40 14.16
N VAL A 166 -1.65 -3.91 12.98
CA VAL A 166 -2.38 -4.20 11.73
C VAL A 166 -2.24 -5.69 11.40
N GLY A 167 -1.05 -6.27 11.52
CA GLY A 167 -0.81 -7.70 11.30
C GLY A 167 -1.69 -8.60 12.15
N TRP A 168 -1.78 -8.32 13.45
CA TRP A 168 -2.67 -9.00 14.40
C TRP A 168 -4.13 -8.92 13.95
N SER A 169 -4.59 -7.73 13.52
CA SER A 169 -5.96 -7.57 13.02
C SER A 169 -6.26 -8.51 11.84
N ARG A 170 -5.30 -8.71 10.93
CA ARG A 170 -5.47 -9.58 9.75
C ARG A 170 -5.56 -11.05 10.13
N VAL A 171 -4.76 -11.48 11.10
CA VAL A 171 -4.75 -12.88 11.59
C VAL A 171 -6.02 -13.18 12.40
N VAL A 172 -6.39 -12.31 13.35
CA VAL A 172 -7.57 -12.52 14.21
C VAL A 172 -8.87 -12.50 13.41
N LEU A 173 -8.99 -11.62 12.41
CA LEU A 173 -10.13 -11.63 11.49
C LEU A 173 -10.12 -12.81 10.50
N ARG A 174 -9.05 -13.63 10.53
CA ARG A 174 -8.81 -14.76 9.61
C ARG A 174 -8.81 -14.34 8.14
N ALA A 175 -8.31 -13.12 7.88
CA ALA A 175 -8.13 -12.62 6.53
C ALA A 175 -6.82 -13.16 5.91
N HIS A 176 -5.82 -13.43 6.75
CA HIS A 176 -4.51 -13.94 6.37
C HIS A 176 -3.95 -14.88 7.45
N THR A 177 -3.05 -15.78 7.05
CA THR A 177 -2.23 -16.55 8.01
C THR A 177 -1.06 -15.71 8.53
N LEU A 178 -0.44 -16.13 9.63
CA LEU A 178 0.75 -15.45 10.18
C LEU A 178 1.88 -15.36 9.14
N ALA A 179 2.15 -16.46 8.41
CA ALA A 179 3.17 -16.47 7.35
C ALA A 179 2.90 -15.43 6.25
N GLN A 180 1.63 -15.26 5.85
CA GLN A 180 1.24 -14.25 4.85
C GLN A 180 1.41 -12.81 5.35
N VAL A 181 1.20 -12.60 6.65
CA VAL A 181 1.44 -11.30 7.30
C VAL A 181 2.93 -11.01 7.40
N VAL A 182 3.73 -11.96 7.91
CA VAL A 182 5.19 -11.81 8.03
C VAL A 182 5.84 -11.55 6.67
N ALA A 183 5.51 -12.33 5.65
CA ALA A 183 6.04 -12.12 4.31
C ALA A 183 5.61 -10.75 3.73
N GLY A 184 4.36 -10.34 3.96
CA GLY A 184 3.88 -9.02 3.59
C GLY A 184 4.66 -7.90 4.29
N SER A 185 4.89 -8.01 5.59
CA SER A 185 5.65 -7.05 6.39
C SER A 185 7.11 -6.95 5.95
N LEU A 186 7.78 -8.07 5.68
CA LEU A 186 9.16 -8.08 5.17
C LEU A 186 9.22 -7.49 3.76
N PHE A 187 8.27 -7.84 2.90
CA PHE A 187 8.19 -7.30 1.55
C PHE A 187 8.01 -5.77 1.55
N GLY A 188 7.07 -5.25 2.35
CA GLY A 188 6.86 -3.80 2.46
C GLY A 188 8.03 -3.09 3.13
N GLY A 189 8.43 -3.53 4.32
CA GLY A 189 9.42 -2.84 5.14
C GLY A 189 10.87 -2.99 4.68
N VAL A 190 11.20 -4.03 3.91
CA VAL A 190 12.57 -4.26 3.40
C VAL A 190 12.64 -3.98 1.90
N VAL A 191 11.80 -4.63 1.09
CA VAL A 191 11.92 -4.53 -0.38
C VAL A 191 11.40 -3.19 -0.87
N MET A 192 10.15 -2.83 -0.56
CA MET A 192 9.57 -1.58 -1.05
C MET A 192 10.25 -0.35 -0.44
N ALA A 193 10.46 -0.34 0.88
CA ALA A 193 11.18 0.75 1.54
C ALA A 193 12.66 0.83 1.09
N GLY A 194 13.30 -0.32 0.82
CA GLY A 194 14.66 -0.36 0.27
C GLY A 194 14.75 0.21 -1.14
N ILE A 195 13.79 -0.11 -2.03
CA ILE A 195 13.68 0.52 -3.35
C ILE A 195 13.55 2.03 -3.21
N TRP A 196 12.65 2.50 -2.34
CA TRP A 196 12.50 3.93 -2.08
C TRP A 196 13.80 4.57 -1.57
N TRP A 197 14.50 3.93 -0.63
CA TRP A 197 15.76 4.44 -0.08
C TRP A 197 16.84 4.58 -1.17
N LEU A 198 17.02 3.56 -2.00
CA LEU A 198 17.98 3.59 -3.10
C LEU A 198 17.63 4.67 -4.14
N LEU A 199 16.35 4.81 -4.48
CA LEU A 199 15.88 5.85 -5.40
C LEU A 199 16.07 7.25 -4.82
N ARG A 200 15.83 7.43 -3.51
CA ARG A 200 16.09 8.70 -2.82
C ARG A 200 17.55 9.11 -2.95
N LEU A 201 18.48 8.19 -2.70
CA LEU A 201 19.92 8.46 -2.81
C LEU A 201 20.34 8.82 -4.24
N TRP A 202 19.63 8.31 -5.25
CA TRP A 202 19.94 8.58 -6.66
C TRP A 202 19.29 9.86 -7.19
N LEU A 203 18.06 10.16 -6.78
CA LEU A 203 17.27 11.30 -7.27
C LEU A 203 17.46 12.58 -6.46
N VAL A 204 17.94 12.48 -5.22
CA VAL A 204 18.20 13.60 -4.32
C VAL A 204 19.66 13.50 -3.85
N PRO A 205 20.64 13.88 -4.70
CA PRO A 205 22.05 13.87 -4.34
C PRO A 205 22.40 14.90 -3.25
#